data_AF-A0A4U6VLJ5-F1
#
_entry.id   AF-A0A4U6VLJ5-F1
#
_cell.length_a   1.000
_cell.length_b   1.000
_cell.length_c   1.000
_cell.angle_alpha   90.00
_cell.angle_beta   90.00
_cell.angle_gamma   90.00
#
_symmetry.space_group_name_H-M   'P 1'
#
loop_
_entity.id
_entity.type
_entity.pdbx_description
1 polymer ?
#
loop_
_entity_poly.entity_id
_entity_poly.type
_entity_poly.pdbx_seq_one_letter_code
_entity_poly.pdbx_strand_id
1 'polypeptide(L)'
;MPQSGLGKKPNGCKKFEKFIPHYIDHLHELLHNDEYAEDEVYAEGEEEGNDVDACPMSNSSRKRSSNTKDTTSSPSKKGKNQFLNIFKGLIDTMQAGSFEDTNTMRDYEIQQSLMLARECGATDESEEIFMATELFATRYNRTIFANIKTNEARLKWLQIKCARNK
;
A
#
# COMPACT_ATOMS: atom_id res chain seq x y z
N MET A 1 -41.66 -24.44 19.44
CA MET A 1 -41.39 -23.01 19.72
C MET A 1 -40.35 -22.98 20.83
N PRO A 2 -39.17 -22.37 20.64
CA PRO A 2 -39.04 -20.96 20.25
C PRO A 2 -38.15 -20.72 19.02
N GLN A 3 -38.39 -19.58 18.34
CA GLN A 3 -37.52 -19.04 17.31
C GLN A 3 -36.55 -18.04 17.93
N SER A 4 -35.24 -18.27 17.78
CA SER A 4 -34.19 -17.32 18.12
C SER A 4 -33.90 -16.44 16.90
N GLY A 5 -34.00 -15.12 17.12
CA GLY A 5 -34.03 -14.09 16.09
C GLY A 5 -32.76 -13.98 15.24
N LEU A 6 -32.98 -13.74 13.95
CA LEU A 6 -31.97 -13.31 13.00
C LEU A 6 -31.52 -11.88 13.34
N GLY A 7 -30.32 -11.75 13.90
CA GLY A 7 -29.62 -10.47 13.98
C GLY A 7 -29.34 -9.96 12.58
N LYS A 8 -29.96 -8.84 12.20
CA LYS A 8 -29.64 -8.13 10.96
C LYS A 8 -28.21 -7.59 11.05
N LYS A 9 -27.30 -8.11 10.21
CA LYS A 9 -25.96 -7.53 10.06
C LYS A 9 -26.09 -6.07 9.60
N PRO A 10 -25.37 -5.12 10.19
CA PRO A 10 -25.37 -3.74 9.72
C PRO A 10 -24.83 -3.70 8.28
N ASN A 11 -25.58 -3.05 7.39
CA ASN A 11 -25.18 -2.85 6.01
C ASN A 11 -23.88 -2.01 5.98
N GLY A 12 -22.79 -2.60 5.51
CA GLY A 12 -21.51 -1.90 5.33
C GLY A 12 -21.63 -0.73 4.36
N CYS A 13 -20.85 0.33 4.61
CA CYS A 13 -20.77 1.49 3.73
C CYS A 13 -20.09 1.11 2.39
N LYS A 14 -20.89 0.86 1.35
CA LYS A 14 -20.46 0.49 -0.02
C LYS A 14 -19.51 1.49 -0.71
N LYS A 15 -19.30 2.68 -0.13
CA LYS A 15 -18.49 3.75 -0.73
C LYS A 15 -16.98 3.42 -0.75
N PHE A 16 -16.52 2.48 0.07
CA PHE A 16 -15.11 2.07 0.12
C PHE A 16 -14.85 0.69 -0.49
N GLU A 17 -15.90 0.03 -1.01
CA GLU A 17 -15.84 -1.35 -1.50
C GLU A 17 -15.07 -1.50 -2.83
N LYS A 18 -14.85 -0.40 -3.56
CA LYS A 18 -14.33 -0.46 -4.94
C LYS A 18 -13.11 0.42 -5.20
N PHE A 19 -12.71 1.29 -4.28
CA PHE A 19 -11.63 2.23 -4.51
C PHE A 19 -10.90 2.53 -3.21
N ILE A 20 -9.76 1.88 -3.02
CA ILE A 20 -8.79 2.27 -2.00
C ILE A 20 -8.05 3.48 -2.57
N PRO A 21 -8.16 4.67 -1.95
CA PRO A 21 -7.52 5.85 -2.50
C PRO A 21 -5.99 5.74 -2.48
N HIS A 22 -5.34 6.15 -3.56
CA HIS A 22 -3.87 6.15 -3.70
C HIS A 22 -3.11 6.94 -2.62
N TYR A 23 -3.79 7.81 -1.86
CA TYR A 23 -3.17 8.51 -0.74
C TYR A 23 -2.79 7.57 0.41
N ILE A 24 -3.40 6.38 0.51
CA ILE A 24 -3.10 5.40 1.57
C ILE A 24 -1.67 4.85 1.43
N ASP A 25 -1.21 4.61 0.19
CA ASP A 25 0.14 4.10 -0.08
C ASP A 25 1.21 5.14 0.30
N HIS A 26 0.94 6.41 0.02
CA HIS A 26 1.84 7.50 0.38
C HIS A 26 1.92 7.74 1.90
N LEU A 27 0.81 7.54 2.62
CA LEU A 27 0.81 7.59 4.09
C LEU A 27 1.61 6.42 4.70
N HIS A 28 1.57 5.24 4.08
CA HIS A 28 2.35 4.08 4.49
C HIS A 28 3.86 4.34 4.32
N GLU A 29 4.27 4.96 3.21
CA GLU A 29 5.64 5.38 2.94
C GLU A 29 6.15 6.40 3.97
N LEU A 30 5.35 7.41 4.30
CA LEU A 30 5.69 8.41 5.32
C LEU A 30 5.83 7.82 6.73
N LEU A 31 5.04 6.80 7.07
CA LEU A 31 5.09 6.16 8.40
C LEU A 31 6.34 5.29 8.59
N HIS A 32 6.93 4.78 7.50
CA HIS A 32 8.11 3.90 7.56
C HIS A 32 9.44 4.66 7.46
N ASN A 33 9.41 5.97 7.16
CA ASN A 33 10.61 6.80 7.03
C ASN A 33 11.14 7.40 8.36
N ASP A 34 10.59 7.02 9.52
CA ASP A 34 11.05 7.47 10.85
C ASP A 34 12.16 6.57 11.47
N GLU A 35 12.64 5.58 10.74
CA GLU A 35 13.76 4.72 11.16
C GLU A 35 14.98 5.05 10.27
N TYR A 36 16.16 5.16 10.89
CA TYR A 36 17.46 5.64 10.35
C TYR A 36 17.73 7.17 10.44
N ALA A 37 17.81 7.69 11.67
CA ALA A 37 18.86 8.65 11.97
C ALA A 37 20.01 7.85 12.61
N GLU A 38 21.06 7.57 11.83
CA GLU A 38 22.29 6.97 12.34
C GLU A 38 22.99 7.98 13.25
N ASP A 39 23.15 7.64 14.53
CA ASP A 39 24.01 8.36 15.46
C ASP A 39 25.48 8.11 15.05
N GLU A 40 26.03 8.97 14.18
CA GLU A 40 27.48 9.07 14.02
C GLU A 40 28.06 9.95 15.13
N VAL A 41 28.64 9.27 16.13
CA VAL A 41 29.46 9.86 17.18
C VAL A 41 30.82 10.23 16.59
N TYR A 42 31.12 11.53 16.48
CA TYR A 42 32.49 12.03 16.36
C TYR A 42 32.87 12.75 17.65
N ALA A 43 33.88 12.20 18.33
CA ALA A 43 34.54 12.82 19.46
C ALA A 43 35.96 13.25 19.05
N GLU A 44 36.26 14.53 19.25
CA GLU A 44 37.56 15.20 19.50
C GLU A 44 37.32 16.70 19.26
N GLY A 45 37.88 17.70 19.95
CA GLY A 45 38.90 17.83 20.98
C GLY A 45 38.97 19.34 21.33
N GLU A 46 39.47 19.68 22.51
CA GLU A 46 39.49 21.01 23.13
C GLU A 46 40.39 22.04 22.42
N GLU A 47 40.03 23.34 22.36
CA GLU A 47 40.86 24.44 22.93
C GLU A 47 40.22 25.85 22.83
N GLU A 48 40.70 26.68 23.74
CA GLU A 48 40.36 28.03 24.19
C GLU A 48 40.74 29.15 23.18
N GLY A 49 40.01 30.28 23.15
CA GLY A 49 40.44 31.44 22.35
C GLY A 49 39.47 32.63 22.32
N ASN A 50 39.89 33.72 22.94
CA ASN A 50 39.17 34.94 23.31
C ASN A 50 38.93 35.96 22.16
N ASP A 51 38.10 36.97 22.49
CA ASP A 51 38.07 38.37 22.00
C ASP A 51 37.00 38.84 20.99
N VAL A 52 35.96 39.47 21.59
CA VAL A 52 35.34 40.80 21.31
C VAL A 52 35.12 41.22 19.85
N ASP A 53 33.89 41.55 19.44
CA ASP A 53 33.42 42.94 19.50
C ASP A 53 31.89 43.11 19.55
N ALA A 54 31.48 44.18 20.22
CA ALA A 54 30.18 44.41 20.84
C ALA A 54 29.05 44.90 19.90
N CYS A 55 27.81 44.46 20.18
CA CYS A 55 26.60 45.21 19.86
C CYS A 55 26.24 46.16 21.03
N PRO A 56 26.00 47.47 20.80
CA PRO A 56 25.92 48.44 21.87
C PRO A 56 24.51 48.58 22.49
N MET A 57 24.56 48.70 23.81
CA MET A 57 23.73 49.52 24.71
C MET A 57 22.37 49.01 25.24
N SER A 58 22.43 48.71 26.54
CA SER A 58 21.36 48.39 27.50
C SER A 58 20.57 49.62 27.99
N ASN A 59 19.31 49.38 28.37
CA ASN A 59 18.67 49.88 29.62
C ASN A 59 17.38 49.06 29.80
N SER A 60 16.89 48.56 30.94
CA SER A 60 17.13 48.83 32.35
C SER A 60 16.51 47.69 33.19
N SER A 61 17.03 47.55 34.41
CA SER A 61 16.40 47.01 35.63
C SER A 61 16.95 45.68 36.17
N ARG A 62 17.70 45.83 37.26
CA ARG A 62 18.28 44.77 38.08
C ARG A 62 17.27 44.33 39.14
N LYS A 63 17.16 43.02 39.37
CA LYS A 63 17.19 42.40 40.71
C LYS A 63 18.02 41.10 40.63
N ARG A 64 19.02 40.96 41.50
CA ARG A 64 19.91 39.80 41.66
C ARG A 64 19.29 38.76 42.62
N SER A 65 19.53 37.48 42.34
CA SER A 65 20.05 36.42 43.26
C SER A 65 19.79 35.06 42.60
N SER A 66 20.81 34.42 42.02
CA SER A 66 21.68 33.41 42.66
C SER A 66 21.19 31.97 42.43
N ASN A 67 21.81 31.34 41.42
CA ASN A 67 22.20 29.94 41.24
C ASN A 67 21.35 28.79 41.86
N THR A 68 20.80 27.92 41.00
CA THR A 68 20.91 26.44 41.11
C THR A 68 20.50 25.81 39.78
N LYS A 69 21.31 24.87 39.29
CA LYS A 69 20.96 23.97 38.19
C LYS A 69 19.79 23.10 38.65
N ASP A 70 18.67 23.16 37.93
CA ASP A 70 17.65 22.12 37.97
C ASP A 70 17.41 21.65 36.53
N THR A 71 18.16 20.61 36.15
CA THR A 71 17.82 19.77 35.01
C THR A 71 16.58 18.98 35.38
N THR A 72 15.41 19.60 35.25
CA THR A 72 14.16 18.83 35.15
C THR A 72 14.14 18.18 33.78
N SER A 73 14.77 17.01 33.72
CA SER A 73 14.60 16.01 32.67
C SER A 73 13.10 15.76 32.51
N SER A 74 12.51 16.45 31.53
CA SER A 74 11.21 16.06 31.02
C SER A 74 11.42 14.75 30.27
N PRO A 75 10.67 13.67 30.55
CA PRO A 75 10.82 12.44 29.79
C PRO A 75 10.58 12.77 28.32
N SER A 76 11.52 12.41 27.44
CA SER A 76 11.33 12.42 26.00
C SER A 76 10.19 11.45 25.66
N LYS A 77 8.95 11.94 25.75
CA LYS A 77 7.79 11.15 25.35
C LYS A 77 7.83 11.05 23.84
N LYS A 78 8.41 9.96 23.33
CA LYS A 78 8.08 9.38 22.02
C LYS A 78 6.57 9.12 22.03
N GLY A 79 5.81 10.16 21.71
CA GLY A 79 4.36 10.11 21.61
C GLY A 79 4.02 9.30 20.38
N LYS A 80 3.86 7.98 20.54
CA LYS A 80 3.22 7.14 19.53
C LYS A 80 1.82 7.70 19.34
N ASN A 81 1.63 8.51 18.30
CA ASN A 81 0.39 9.22 18.04
C ASN A 81 -0.75 8.18 18.00
N GLN A 82 -1.68 8.26 18.95
CA GLN A 82 -2.82 7.34 19.07
C GLN A 82 -3.58 7.23 17.74
N PHE A 83 -3.64 8.34 17.00
CA PHE A 83 -4.20 8.41 15.66
C PHE A 83 -3.44 7.53 14.65
N LEU A 84 -2.10 7.54 14.63
CA LEU A 84 -1.32 6.70 13.71
C LEU A 84 -1.59 5.21 13.96
N ASN A 85 -1.78 4.79 15.22
CA ASN A 85 -2.11 3.39 15.53
C ASN A 85 -3.51 3.01 15.03
N ILE A 86 -4.48 3.91 15.13
CA ILE A 86 -5.84 3.70 14.62
C ILE A 86 -5.84 3.67 13.09
N PHE A 87 -5.14 4.60 12.44
CA PHE A 87 -5.00 4.63 10.98
C PHE A 87 -4.24 3.42 10.45
N LYS A 88 -3.17 2.99 11.12
CA LYS A 88 -2.45 1.75 10.80
C LYS A 88 -3.39 0.54 10.86
N GLY A 89 -4.17 0.40 11.93
CA GLY A 89 -5.14 -0.70 12.05
C GLY A 89 -6.22 -0.69 10.95
N LEU A 90 -6.64 0.50 10.50
CA LEU A 90 -7.56 0.64 9.37
C LEU A 90 -6.89 0.20 8.06
N ILE A 91 -5.66 0.63 7.79
CA ILE A 91 -4.88 0.27 6.60
C ILE A 91 -4.64 -1.24 6.56
N ASP A 92 -4.20 -1.83 7.66
CA ASP A 92 -3.95 -3.27 7.78
C ASP A 92 -5.23 -4.07 7.48
N THR A 93 -6.39 -3.60 7.99
CA THR A 93 -7.69 -4.25 7.75
C THR A 93 -8.15 -4.12 6.29
N MET A 94 -7.91 -2.96 5.65
CA MET A 94 -8.24 -2.74 4.24
C MET A 94 -7.35 -3.57 3.30
N GLN A 95 -6.06 -3.67 3.60
CA GLN A 95 -5.12 -4.48 2.83
C GLN A 95 -5.42 -5.98 2.96
N ALA A 96 -5.78 -6.44 4.17
CA ALA A 96 -6.15 -7.84 4.42
C ALA A 96 -7.40 -8.26 3.64
N GLY A 97 -8.45 -7.43 3.59
CA GLY A 97 -9.67 -7.74 2.82
C GLY A 97 -9.46 -7.65 1.30
N SER A 98 -8.64 -6.69 0.84
CA SER A 98 -8.39 -6.49 -0.59
C SER A 98 -7.59 -7.62 -1.23
N PHE A 99 -6.70 -8.30 -0.50
CA PHE A 99 -5.86 -9.34 -1.11
C PHE A 99 -6.67 -10.57 -1.52
N GLU A 100 -7.60 -11.02 -0.67
CA GLU A 100 -8.46 -12.17 -0.99
C GLU A 100 -9.49 -11.83 -2.07
N ASP A 101 -10.10 -10.64 -2.00
CA ASP A 101 -11.08 -10.19 -3.00
C ASP A 101 -10.44 -9.95 -4.38
N THR A 102 -9.20 -9.46 -4.44
CA THR A 102 -8.50 -9.25 -5.72
C THR A 102 -8.06 -10.56 -6.36
N ASN A 103 -7.66 -11.55 -5.57
CA ASN A 103 -7.26 -12.85 -6.09
C ASN A 103 -8.47 -13.65 -6.61
N THR A 104 -9.57 -13.65 -5.87
CA THR A 104 -10.83 -14.29 -6.33
C THR A 104 -11.37 -13.64 -7.60
N MET A 105 -11.29 -12.30 -7.72
CA MET A 105 -11.65 -11.60 -8.95
C MET A 105 -10.74 -11.99 -10.12
N ARG A 106 -9.42 -12.10 -9.89
CA ARG A 106 -8.46 -12.53 -10.90
C ARG A 106 -8.78 -13.94 -11.39
N ASP A 107 -9.03 -14.87 -10.48
CA ASP A 107 -9.33 -16.26 -10.80
C ASP A 107 -10.62 -16.38 -11.62
N TYR A 108 -11.65 -15.60 -11.25
CA TYR A 108 -12.86 -15.50 -12.05
C TYR A 108 -12.58 -15.01 -13.47
N GLU A 109 -11.81 -13.92 -13.65
CA GLU A 109 -11.46 -13.42 -14.99
C GLU A 109 -10.69 -14.45 -15.83
N ILE A 110 -9.78 -15.21 -15.21
CA ILE A 110 -9.01 -16.27 -15.87
C ILE A 110 -9.96 -17.38 -16.32
N GLN A 111 -10.83 -17.87 -15.44
CA GLN A 111 -11.80 -18.91 -15.76
C GLN A 111 -12.73 -18.49 -16.89
N GLN A 112 -13.25 -17.26 -16.85
CA GLN A 112 -14.08 -16.71 -17.93
C GLN A 112 -13.34 -16.67 -19.27
N SER A 113 -12.06 -16.25 -19.27
CA SER A 113 -11.24 -16.20 -20.48
C SER A 113 -10.99 -17.61 -21.06
N LEU A 114 -10.74 -18.61 -20.20
CA LEU A 114 -10.57 -20.00 -20.62
C LEU A 114 -11.86 -20.61 -21.16
N MET A 115 -13.03 -20.28 -20.58
CA MET A 115 -14.32 -20.72 -21.12
C MET A 115 -14.54 -20.15 -22.53
N LEU A 116 -14.30 -18.86 -22.73
CA LEU A 116 -14.38 -18.23 -24.05
C LEU A 116 -13.41 -18.87 -25.07
N ALA A 117 -12.22 -19.31 -24.63
CA ALA A 117 -11.28 -20.03 -25.48
C ALA A 117 -11.86 -21.39 -25.94
N ARG A 118 -12.49 -22.14 -25.04
CA ARG A 118 -13.17 -23.39 -25.40
C ARG A 118 -14.36 -23.16 -26.33
N GLU A 119 -15.17 -22.15 -26.06
CA GLU A 119 -16.31 -21.76 -26.90
C GLU A 119 -15.89 -21.35 -28.32
N CYS A 120 -14.67 -20.82 -28.49
CA CYS A 120 -14.15 -20.49 -29.81
C CYS A 120 -13.49 -21.68 -30.54
N GLY A 121 -13.44 -22.86 -29.94
CA GLY A 121 -12.96 -24.09 -30.56
C GLY A 121 -11.55 -24.52 -30.16
N ALA A 122 -10.93 -23.90 -29.14
CA ALA A 122 -9.72 -24.44 -28.54
C ALA A 122 -10.08 -25.71 -27.74
N THR A 123 -9.83 -26.88 -28.31
CA THR A 123 -10.13 -28.16 -27.66
C THR A 123 -9.13 -28.43 -26.53
N ASP A 124 -9.50 -29.28 -25.57
CA ASP A 124 -8.63 -29.57 -24.41
C ASP A 124 -7.28 -30.24 -24.81
N GLU A 125 -7.19 -30.78 -26.02
CA GLU A 125 -5.98 -31.41 -26.58
C GLU A 125 -5.19 -30.48 -27.53
N SER A 126 -5.66 -29.26 -27.77
CA SER A 126 -5.04 -28.36 -28.74
C SER A 126 -3.93 -27.50 -28.12
N GLU A 127 -2.98 -27.05 -28.93
CA GLU A 127 -1.94 -26.13 -28.44
C GLU A 127 -2.53 -24.77 -28.04
N GLU A 128 -3.68 -24.39 -28.59
CA GLU A 128 -4.36 -23.12 -28.31
C GLU A 128 -4.88 -23.04 -26.88
N ILE A 129 -5.44 -24.13 -26.32
CA ILE A 129 -5.91 -24.11 -24.93
C ILE A 129 -4.72 -24.01 -23.96
N PHE A 130 -3.62 -24.70 -24.26
CA PHE A 130 -2.39 -24.62 -23.47
C PHE A 130 -1.84 -23.19 -23.51
N MET A 131 -1.71 -22.62 -24.70
CA MET A 131 -1.28 -21.23 -24.88
C MET A 131 -2.20 -20.23 -24.17
N ALA A 132 -3.50 -20.49 -24.14
CA ALA A 132 -4.46 -19.66 -23.40
C ALA A 132 -4.17 -19.66 -21.89
N THR A 133 -3.78 -20.80 -21.29
CA THR A 133 -3.42 -20.87 -19.86
C THR A 133 -2.22 -19.98 -19.52
N GLU A 134 -1.24 -19.87 -20.41
CA GLU A 134 -0.08 -19.01 -20.23
C GLU A 134 -0.44 -17.53 -20.45
N LEU A 135 -1.15 -17.22 -21.54
CA LEU A 135 -1.49 -15.85 -21.90
C LEU A 135 -2.36 -15.18 -20.83
N PHE A 136 -3.35 -15.89 -20.29
CA PHE A 136 -4.33 -15.35 -19.36
C PHE A 136 -3.81 -15.15 -17.94
N ALA A 137 -2.57 -15.53 -17.64
CA ALA A 137 -1.90 -15.09 -16.41
C ALA A 137 -1.89 -13.55 -16.29
N THR A 138 -1.81 -12.84 -17.42
CA THR A 138 -1.81 -11.37 -17.50
C THR A 138 -3.20 -10.78 -17.75
N ARG A 139 -3.55 -9.70 -17.03
CA ARG A 139 -4.82 -8.99 -17.21
C ARG A 139 -4.98 -8.38 -18.60
N TYR A 140 -3.87 -7.91 -19.17
CA TYR A 140 -3.84 -7.33 -20.51
C TYR A 140 -4.37 -8.30 -21.56
N ASN A 141 -3.84 -9.54 -21.60
CA ASN A 141 -4.27 -10.54 -22.57
C ASN A 141 -5.73 -10.94 -22.38
N ARG A 142 -6.19 -11.10 -21.12
CA ARG A 142 -7.62 -11.37 -20.83
C ARG A 142 -8.52 -10.26 -21.38
N THR A 143 -8.12 -9.01 -21.17
CA THR A 143 -8.86 -7.83 -21.63
C THR A 143 -8.92 -7.78 -23.16
N ILE A 144 -7.80 -7.97 -23.84
CA ILE A 144 -7.75 -8.01 -25.31
C ILE A 144 -8.65 -9.14 -25.84
N PHE A 145 -8.52 -10.34 -25.28
CA PHE A 145 -9.26 -11.52 -25.72
C PHE A 145 -10.78 -11.37 -25.55
N ALA A 146 -11.22 -10.84 -24.41
CA ALA A 146 -12.64 -10.58 -24.14
C ALA A 146 -13.25 -9.58 -25.14
N ASN A 147 -12.47 -8.58 -25.57
CA ASN A 147 -12.92 -7.55 -26.52
C ASN A 147 -13.00 -8.02 -27.98
N ILE A 148 -12.42 -9.18 -28.33
CA ILE A 148 -12.58 -9.76 -29.66
C ILE A 148 -14.02 -10.27 -29.80
N LYS A 149 -14.74 -9.77 -30.81
CA LYS A 149 -16.20 -9.94 -30.91
C LYS A 149 -16.64 -11.33 -31.39
N THR A 150 -15.87 -11.95 -32.26
CA THR A 150 -16.24 -13.19 -32.95
C THR A 150 -15.36 -14.35 -32.49
N ASN A 151 -15.95 -15.53 -32.35
CA ASN A 151 -15.22 -16.74 -31.96
C ASN A 151 -14.09 -17.09 -32.94
N GLU A 152 -14.33 -16.99 -34.25
CA GLU A 152 -13.30 -17.24 -35.27
C GLU A 152 -12.07 -16.33 -35.08
N ALA A 153 -12.28 -15.04 -34.80
CA ALA A 153 -11.19 -14.11 -34.53
C ALA A 153 -10.47 -14.40 -33.21
N ARG A 154 -11.18 -14.88 -32.18
CA ARG A 154 -10.56 -15.33 -30.91
C ARG A 154 -9.65 -16.53 -31.14
N LEU A 155 -10.14 -17.53 -31.86
CA LEU A 155 -9.36 -18.72 -32.20
C LEU A 155 -8.15 -18.36 -33.06
N LYS A 156 -8.34 -17.52 -34.09
CA LYS A 156 -7.24 -17.04 -34.93
C LYS A 156 -6.19 -16.27 -34.13
N TRP A 157 -6.62 -15.47 -33.14
CA TRP A 157 -5.70 -14.76 -32.26
C TRP A 157 -4.85 -15.74 -31.42
N LEU A 158 -5.46 -16.80 -30.87
CA LEU A 158 -4.73 -17.86 -30.17
C LEU A 158 -3.74 -18.58 -31.09
N GLN A 159 -4.16 -18.96 -32.29
CA GLN A 159 -3.28 -19.59 -33.29
C GLN A 159 -2.07 -18.73 -33.65
N ILE A 160 -2.27 -17.42 -33.84
CA ILE A 160 -1.17 -16.47 -34.08
C ILE A 160 -0.21 -16.44 -32.88
N LYS A 161 -0.72 -16.53 -31.65
CA LYS A 161 0.12 -16.57 -30.45
C LYS A 161 0.88 -17.88 -30.34
N CYS A 162 0.25 -19.02 -30.59
CA CYS A 162 0.93 -20.32 -30.67
C CYS A 162 2.07 -20.27 -31.67
N ALA A 163 1.81 -19.81 -32.90
CA ALA A 163 2.83 -19.73 -33.96
C ALA A 163 4.02 -18.80 -33.63
N ARG A 164 3.83 -17.82 -32.74
CA ARG A 164 4.90 -16.88 -32.31
C ARG A 164 5.71 -17.38 -31.12
N ASN A 165 5.20 -18.37 -30.39
CA ASN A 165 5.83 -18.96 -29.21
C ASN A 165 6.39 -20.36 -29.49
N LYS A 166 6.53 -20.74 -30.77
CA LYS A 166 7.22 -21.94 -31.24
C LYS A 166 8.70 -21.69 -31.52
#